data_AF-A0A971QFQ8-F1
#
_entry.id   AF-A0A971QFQ8-F1
#
_cell.length_a   1.000
_cell.length_b   1.000
_cell.length_c   1.000
_cell.angle_alpha   90.00
_cell.angle_beta   90.00
_cell.angle_gamma   90.00
#
_symmetry.space_group_name_H-M   'P 1'
#
loop_
_entity.id
_entity.type
_entity.pdbx_description
1 polymer ?
#
loop_
_entity_poly.entity_id
_entity_poly.type
_entity_poly.pdbx_seq_one_letter_code
_entity_poly.pdbx_strand_id
1 'polypeptide(L)'
;MGMARLATVALALAAIPAFAASVVTYELQMGGDNFADQIKAGTRVRYADGSIADGQTFEVGDQINWATTVAVSGNHEQAGHASDGLPTQGVANIVVNVELHEGSASGPLVGEFYSSVHDGTGALPCTSCPGGDGVCAGSAFALGFQIVWGPARVTEAYQSSTYGGPFMEVCMWPTVSTGQLLGTGAGYAQWCRGCGLGSITTKGVGLPTASGGLGSGPVVEGQIDTTGLAPGTYVLKLTPGTGTNVLRGDVDLVTAPPSGGSQVQAFAVAANQAVGDTITFTLTEPGPVDPDPPVVTAAVSRKAHGTAGSFDIDLLATNPVEARSGGPTQIVVTFNEDVQGADGLDNADVQLTSGTVTGVAIASNVLTINLTGASNATQLYLGLAGIQDLAGNASAQVLCMNVLAGDANGDKSVNIFDLVQVRNALNQAVTAANFRSDTNADGSINIFDLVTVRNSLNTSASGSCP
;
A
#
# COMPACT_ATOMS: atom_id res chain seq x y z
N MET A 1 -1.99 17.39 15.51
CA MET A 1 -3.16 17.40 16.41
C MET A 1 -4.39 17.53 15.53
N GLY A 2 -5.02 16.41 15.14
CA GLY A 2 -6.26 16.47 14.36
C GLY A 2 -7.40 16.98 15.24
N MET A 3 -8.00 18.10 14.87
CA MET A 3 -9.30 18.47 15.41
C MET A 3 -10.30 17.45 14.88
N ALA A 4 -10.91 16.68 15.79
CA ALA A 4 -12.12 15.93 15.45
C ALA A 4 -13.13 16.92 14.86
N ARG A 5 -13.73 16.58 13.72
CA ARG A 5 -14.76 17.42 13.10
C ARG A 5 -15.81 17.76 14.14
N LEU A 6 -16.21 19.03 14.21
CA LEU A 6 -17.57 19.33 14.65
C LEU A 6 -18.51 18.74 13.59
N ALA A 7 -18.71 17.42 13.66
CA ALA A 7 -19.94 16.86 13.18
C ALA A 7 -21.03 17.65 13.88
N THR A 8 -21.91 18.26 13.09
CA THR A 8 -23.14 18.87 13.60
C THR A 8 -24.05 17.83 14.27
N VAL A 9 -23.65 16.56 14.38
CA VAL A 9 -24.27 15.60 15.31
C VAL A 9 -23.20 14.69 15.91
N ALA A 10 -22.34 15.23 16.78
CA ALA A 10 -21.94 14.43 17.93
C ALA A 10 -23.24 14.10 18.68
N LEU A 11 -23.50 12.80 18.83
CA LEU A 11 -24.54 12.19 19.62
C LEU A 11 -24.46 12.73 21.06
N ALA A 12 -24.97 13.93 21.30
CA ALA A 12 -25.23 14.43 22.64
C ALA A 12 -26.40 13.62 23.16
N LEU A 13 -26.05 12.59 23.93
CA LEU A 13 -26.92 11.83 24.80
C LEU A 13 -27.46 12.76 25.90
N ALA A 14 -28.24 13.76 25.52
CA ALA A 14 -29.01 14.63 26.39
C ALA A 14 -30.47 14.40 26.03
N ALA A 15 -31.25 13.95 27.01
CA ALA A 15 -32.66 13.58 26.90
C ALA A 15 -33.44 14.46 25.89
N ILE A 16 -33.68 13.92 24.69
CA ILE A 16 -34.48 14.57 23.66
C ILE A 16 -35.95 14.40 24.04
N PRO A 17 -36.75 15.47 24.17
CA PRO A 17 -38.20 15.34 24.31
C PRO A 17 -38.79 14.94 22.94
N ALA A 18 -39.69 13.96 22.93
CA ALA A 18 -40.65 13.61 21.86
C ALA A 18 -40.19 13.74 20.38
N PHE A 19 -39.92 12.59 19.74
CA PHE A 19 -40.04 12.30 18.30
C PHE A 19 -39.53 13.36 17.30
N ALA A 20 -38.22 13.36 16.99
CA ALA A 20 -37.64 14.18 15.91
C ALA A 20 -37.91 13.57 14.51
N ALA A 21 -38.02 14.44 13.49
CA ALA A 21 -38.16 14.12 12.07
C ALA A 21 -37.03 13.21 11.56
N SER A 22 -37.27 12.49 10.46
CA SER A 22 -36.29 11.55 9.90
C SER A 22 -35.10 12.27 9.26
N VAL A 23 -33.88 11.91 9.70
CA VAL A 23 -32.64 12.52 9.20
C VAL A 23 -31.72 11.42 8.67
N VAL A 24 -31.36 11.52 7.38
CA VAL A 24 -30.31 10.72 6.75
C VAL A 24 -29.01 11.51 6.77
N THR A 25 -27.95 10.95 7.35
CA THR A 25 -26.63 11.57 7.45
C THR A 25 -25.60 10.78 6.67
N TYR A 26 -24.74 11.48 5.93
CA TYR A 26 -23.58 10.90 5.26
C TYR A 26 -22.31 11.31 6.02
N GLU A 27 -21.27 10.47 6.00
CA GLU A 27 -19.97 10.76 6.61
C GLU A 27 -18.85 10.33 5.65
N LEU A 28 -18.04 11.29 5.23
CA LEU A 28 -16.95 11.09 4.28
C LEU A 28 -15.67 10.61 4.97
N GLN A 29 -14.99 9.70 4.29
CA GLN A 29 -13.73 9.10 4.69
C GLN A 29 -12.71 9.23 3.55
N MET A 30 -11.43 9.37 3.91
CA MET A 30 -10.30 9.42 2.97
C MET A 30 -9.22 8.39 3.35
N GLY A 31 -8.47 7.90 2.37
CA GLY A 31 -7.30 7.04 2.55
C GLY A 31 -7.56 5.55 2.81
N GLY A 32 -8.81 5.08 2.79
CA GLY A 32 -9.15 3.66 2.95
C GLY A 32 -8.66 2.78 1.80
N ASP A 33 -9.09 1.52 1.73
CA ASP A 33 -8.67 0.58 0.66
C ASP A 33 -9.88 -0.08 -0.01
N ASN A 34 -9.92 -0.02 -1.35
CA ASN A 34 -10.97 -0.62 -2.15
C ASN A 34 -10.66 -2.08 -2.56
N PHE A 35 -9.48 -2.62 -2.26
CA PHE A 35 -9.05 -3.99 -2.55
C PHE A 35 -9.23 -4.40 -4.02
N ALA A 36 -8.99 -3.48 -4.96
CA ALA A 36 -9.29 -3.69 -6.38
C ALA A 36 -8.72 -5.00 -6.95
N ASP A 37 -7.48 -5.37 -6.60
CA ASP A 37 -6.85 -6.60 -7.08
C ASP A 37 -7.58 -7.87 -6.59
N GLN A 38 -7.98 -7.89 -5.32
CA GLN A 38 -8.70 -9.02 -4.72
C GLN A 38 -10.09 -9.16 -5.34
N ILE A 39 -10.78 -8.04 -5.56
CA ILE A 39 -12.08 -7.99 -6.21
C ILE A 39 -11.97 -8.47 -7.67
N LYS A 40 -10.96 -7.99 -8.42
CA LYS A 40 -10.68 -8.44 -9.79
C LYS A 40 -10.32 -9.92 -9.86
N ALA A 41 -9.71 -10.47 -8.82
CA ALA A 41 -9.44 -11.90 -8.66
C ALA A 41 -10.67 -12.73 -8.21
N GLY A 42 -11.83 -12.10 -8.01
CA GLY A 42 -13.08 -12.77 -7.63
C GLY A 42 -13.25 -13.03 -6.13
N THR A 43 -12.42 -12.42 -5.28
CA THR A 43 -12.54 -12.49 -3.82
C THR A 43 -13.48 -11.41 -3.33
N ARG A 44 -14.46 -11.78 -2.49
CA ARG A 44 -15.41 -10.82 -1.91
C ARG A 44 -14.82 -10.15 -0.68
N VAL A 45 -14.41 -8.89 -0.82
CA VAL A 45 -13.82 -8.09 0.25
C VAL A 45 -14.54 -6.76 0.34
N ARG A 46 -14.63 -6.24 1.55
CA ARG A 46 -15.25 -4.95 1.83
C ARG A 46 -14.22 -3.84 1.74
N TYR A 47 -14.64 -2.64 1.37
CA TYR A 47 -13.81 -1.45 1.57
C TYR A 47 -13.29 -1.40 3.01
N ALA A 48 -11.99 -1.18 3.16
CA ALA A 48 -11.39 -0.88 4.46
C ALA A 48 -11.61 0.58 4.79
N ASP A 49 -12.27 0.85 5.92
CA ASP A 49 -12.64 2.20 6.35
C ASP A 49 -11.43 3.15 6.32
N GLY A 50 -11.66 4.36 5.81
CA GLY A 50 -10.69 5.44 5.81
C GLY A 50 -10.81 6.32 7.07
N SER A 51 -10.05 7.40 7.10
CA SER A 51 -10.12 8.39 8.17
C SER A 51 -11.24 9.40 7.92
N ILE A 52 -12.05 9.64 8.95
CA ILE A 52 -13.08 10.70 9.02
C ILE A 52 -12.51 12.08 9.42
N ALA A 53 -11.22 12.16 9.73
CA ALA A 53 -10.60 13.40 10.21
C ALA A 53 -10.31 14.38 9.06
N ASP A 54 -10.43 15.68 9.35
CA ASP A 54 -9.91 16.74 8.49
C ASP A 54 -8.39 16.85 8.58
N GLY A 55 -7.80 17.45 7.55
CA GLY A 55 -6.37 17.80 7.52
C GLY A 55 -5.47 16.61 7.22
N GLN A 56 -5.99 15.60 6.52
CA GLN A 56 -5.16 14.53 5.96
C GLN A 56 -4.21 15.11 4.90
N THR A 57 -3.01 14.57 4.81
CA THR A 57 -1.99 15.00 3.85
C THR A 57 -1.73 13.87 2.88
N PHE A 58 -1.69 14.21 1.59
CA PHE A 58 -1.33 13.34 0.48
C PHE A 58 -0.34 14.08 -0.43
N GLU A 59 0.34 13.37 -1.31
CA GLU A 59 1.24 13.98 -2.30
C GLU A 59 0.53 14.19 -3.63
N VAL A 60 0.94 15.22 -4.38
CA VAL A 60 0.49 15.39 -5.77
C VAL A 60 0.94 14.16 -6.58
N GLY A 61 0.02 13.56 -7.32
CA GLY A 61 0.24 12.31 -8.06
C GLY A 61 -0.28 11.07 -7.34
N ASP A 62 -0.64 11.17 -6.06
CA ASP A 62 -1.31 10.09 -5.34
C ASP A 62 -2.70 9.79 -5.93
N GLN A 63 -3.04 8.51 -5.89
CA GLN A 63 -4.38 8.00 -6.13
C GLN A 63 -5.12 7.93 -4.79
N ILE A 64 -6.01 8.88 -4.51
CA ILE A 64 -6.63 8.97 -3.18
C ILE A 64 -7.97 8.23 -3.16
N ASN A 65 -8.05 7.17 -2.35
CA ASN A 65 -9.31 6.48 -2.06
C ASN A 65 -10.21 7.34 -1.16
N TRP A 66 -11.51 7.40 -1.48
CA TRP A 66 -12.54 8.01 -0.65
C TRP A 66 -13.76 7.09 -0.53
N ALA A 67 -14.52 7.29 0.54
CA ALA A 67 -15.74 6.54 0.81
C ALA A 67 -16.73 7.37 1.61
N THR A 68 -18.01 6.99 1.57
CA THR A 68 -19.04 7.52 2.47
C THR A 68 -19.77 6.39 3.20
N THR A 69 -19.99 6.57 4.49
CA THR A 69 -20.99 5.81 5.23
C THR A 69 -22.32 6.57 5.21
N VAL A 70 -23.41 5.88 5.56
CA VAL A 70 -24.75 6.48 5.66
C VAL A 70 -25.46 5.96 6.91
N ALA A 71 -26.15 6.85 7.61
CA ALA A 71 -26.96 6.53 8.78
C ALA A 71 -28.34 7.20 8.68
N VAL A 72 -29.32 6.63 9.37
CA VAL A 72 -30.66 7.23 9.51
C VAL A 72 -31.07 7.29 10.97
N SER A 73 -31.75 8.37 11.34
CA SER A 73 -32.34 8.56 12.66
C SER A 73 -33.73 9.18 12.57
N GLY A 74 -34.46 9.19 13.69
CA GLY A 74 -35.78 9.85 13.79
C GLY A 74 -36.95 9.08 13.19
N ASN A 75 -38.11 9.73 13.22
CA ASN A 75 -39.40 9.21 12.78
C ASN A 75 -39.80 9.84 11.44
N HIS A 76 -40.59 9.12 10.64
CA HIS A 76 -41.22 9.75 9.49
C HIS A 76 -42.22 10.81 9.95
N GLU A 77 -42.05 12.05 9.48
CA GLU A 77 -42.93 13.17 9.81
C GLU A 77 -43.60 13.70 8.53
N GLN A 78 -44.86 13.31 8.31
CA GLN A 78 -45.65 13.81 7.20
C GLN A 78 -47.12 13.75 7.58
N ALA A 79 -47.68 14.89 8.00
CA ALA A 79 -49.07 14.98 8.42
C ALA A 79 -50.03 14.36 7.39
N GLY A 80 -50.86 13.43 7.86
CA GLY A 80 -51.85 12.72 7.03
C GLY A 80 -51.32 11.49 6.30
N HIS A 81 -50.02 11.17 6.43
CA HIS A 81 -49.46 9.91 5.94
C HIS A 81 -49.61 8.79 6.98
N ALA A 82 -49.81 7.55 6.53
CA ALA A 82 -50.06 6.39 7.41
C ALA A 82 -48.89 6.05 8.35
N SER A 83 -47.69 6.48 7.99
CA SER A 83 -46.46 6.27 8.76
C SER A 83 -46.00 7.48 9.56
N ASP A 84 -46.81 8.54 9.60
CA ASP A 84 -46.51 9.74 10.38
C ASP A 84 -46.32 9.40 11.87
N GLY A 85 -45.22 9.88 12.45
CA GLY A 85 -44.85 9.61 13.83
C GLY A 85 -44.26 8.22 14.09
N LEU A 86 -44.01 7.39 13.06
CA LEU A 86 -43.40 6.07 13.23
C LEU A 86 -41.89 6.07 12.96
N PRO A 87 -41.11 5.21 13.65
CA PRO A 87 -39.66 5.16 13.49
C PRO A 87 -39.27 4.70 12.08
N THR A 88 -38.21 5.30 11.54
CA THR A 88 -37.61 4.82 10.29
C THR A 88 -36.95 3.44 10.50
N GLN A 89 -36.95 2.60 9.46
CA GLN A 89 -36.36 1.25 9.51
C GLN A 89 -35.10 1.11 8.63
N GLY A 90 -34.53 2.23 8.21
CA GLY A 90 -33.32 2.31 7.39
C GLY A 90 -33.46 3.29 6.24
N VAL A 91 -32.38 3.53 5.48
CA VAL A 91 -32.43 4.23 4.19
C VAL A 91 -32.94 3.27 3.11
N ALA A 92 -33.92 3.72 2.32
CA ALA A 92 -34.50 2.96 1.22
C ALA A 92 -33.75 3.17 -0.10
N ASN A 93 -33.27 4.37 -0.36
CA ASN A 93 -32.40 4.66 -1.50
C ASN A 93 -31.53 5.87 -1.22
N ILE A 94 -30.35 5.86 -1.80
CA ILE A 94 -29.37 6.92 -1.71
C ILE A 94 -29.20 7.54 -3.08
N VAL A 95 -29.17 8.88 -3.11
CA VAL A 95 -28.71 9.65 -4.26
C VAL A 95 -27.77 10.71 -3.69
N VAL A 96 -26.56 10.79 -4.22
CA VAL A 96 -25.52 11.72 -3.77
C VAL A 96 -24.84 12.36 -4.96
N ASN A 97 -24.44 13.61 -4.76
CA ASN A 97 -23.50 14.32 -5.61
C ASN A 97 -22.19 14.44 -4.83
N VAL A 98 -21.06 14.22 -5.49
CA VAL A 98 -19.73 14.39 -4.91
C VAL A 98 -19.00 15.46 -5.71
N GLU A 99 -18.43 16.44 -5.02
CA GLU A 99 -17.73 17.58 -5.61
C GLU A 99 -16.34 17.70 -4.98
N LEU A 100 -15.31 17.92 -5.80
CA LEU A 100 -13.96 18.24 -5.32
C LEU A 100 -13.67 19.71 -5.60
N HIS A 101 -13.45 20.47 -4.53
CA HIS A 101 -13.18 21.89 -4.58
C HIS A 101 -11.77 22.24 -4.12
N GLU A 102 -11.14 23.21 -4.77
CA GLU A 102 -9.88 23.81 -4.33
C GLU A 102 -10.13 24.86 -3.22
N GLY A 103 -9.33 24.81 -2.16
CA GLY A 103 -9.27 25.77 -1.05
C GLY A 103 -10.44 25.73 -0.07
N SER A 104 -11.68 25.67 -0.55
CA SER A 104 -12.88 25.69 0.30
C SER A 104 -14.06 24.96 -0.34
N ALA A 105 -15.09 24.61 0.44
CA ALA A 105 -16.31 23.93 -0.04
C ALA A 105 -17.15 24.72 -1.07
N SER A 106 -16.76 25.96 -1.39
CA SER A 106 -17.35 26.81 -2.42
C SER A 106 -16.31 27.33 -3.43
N GLY A 107 -15.11 26.75 -3.41
CA GLY A 107 -14.03 27.06 -4.35
C GLY A 107 -14.30 26.50 -5.75
N PRO A 108 -13.34 26.65 -6.69
CA PRO A 108 -13.48 26.08 -8.02
C PRO A 108 -13.46 24.56 -7.97
N LEU A 109 -14.19 23.93 -8.91
CA LEU A 109 -14.22 22.48 -9.08
C LEU A 109 -12.97 22.00 -9.83
N VAL A 110 -12.33 20.95 -9.32
CA VAL A 110 -11.02 20.48 -9.79
C VAL A 110 -10.91 18.97 -9.69
N GLY A 111 -9.96 18.39 -10.44
CA GLY A 111 -9.63 16.97 -10.39
C GLY A 111 -10.62 16.09 -11.14
N GLU A 112 -10.30 14.81 -11.22
CA GLU A 112 -11.10 13.80 -11.90
C GLU A 112 -11.35 12.62 -10.94
N PHE A 113 -12.54 12.04 -11.05
CA PHE A 113 -12.94 10.90 -10.24
C PHE A 113 -12.88 9.63 -11.09
N TYR A 114 -12.45 8.53 -10.49
CA TYR A 114 -12.43 7.22 -11.13
C TYR A 114 -12.59 6.09 -10.11
N SER A 115 -12.71 4.85 -10.60
CA SER A 115 -12.72 3.65 -9.76
C SER A 115 -11.90 2.54 -10.40
N SER A 116 -10.86 2.07 -9.70
CA SER A 116 -10.07 0.92 -10.15
C SER A 116 -10.85 -0.40 -10.14
N VAL A 117 -12.00 -0.45 -9.46
CA VAL A 117 -12.88 -1.62 -9.44
C VAL A 117 -13.81 -1.66 -10.66
N HIS A 118 -14.15 -0.48 -11.21
CA HIS A 118 -15.04 -0.31 -12.36
C HIS A 118 -14.36 0.44 -13.51
N ASP A 119 -13.09 0.13 -13.77
CA ASP A 119 -12.26 0.74 -14.80
C ASP A 119 -12.55 0.27 -16.24
N GLY A 120 -13.52 -0.64 -16.40
CA GLY A 120 -13.92 -1.18 -17.70
C GLY A 120 -13.01 -2.26 -18.29
N THR A 121 -12.00 -2.71 -17.55
CA THR A 121 -11.02 -3.73 -18.01
C THR A 121 -11.28 -5.14 -17.45
N GLY A 122 -12.34 -5.33 -16.66
CA GLY A 122 -12.65 -6.58 -15.94
C GLY A 122 -13.90 -7.34 -16.39
N ALA A 123 -13.98 -8.63 -16.01
CA ALA A 123 -15.03 -9.59 -16.34
C ALA A 123 -16.33 -9.45 -15.50
N LEU A 124 -16.62 -8.26 -14.96
CA LEU A 124 -17.79 -8.00 -14.11
C LEU A 124 -18.88 -7.25 -14.90
N PRO A 125 -19.74 -7.96 -15.67
CA PRO A 125 -20.86 -7.32 -16.34
C PRO A 125 -21.97 -6.94 -15.35
N CYS A 126 -22.34 -5.66 -15.30
CA CYS A 126 -23.66 -5.25 -14.82
C CYS A 126 -24.67 -5.44 -15.96
N THR A 127 -25.52 -6.46 -15.89
CA THR A 127 -26.47 -6.82 -16.96
C THR A 127 -27.94 -6.60 -16.61
N SER A 128 -28.27 -5.79 -15.59
CA SER A 128 -29.66 -5.69 -15.10
C SER A 128 -30.12 -4.28 -14.74
N CYS A 129 -30.06 -3.35 -15.69
CA CYS A 129 -30.98 -2.21 -15.70
C CYS A 129 -32.22 -2.59 -16.55
N PRO A 130 -33.43 -2.71 -15.98
CA PRO A 130 -34.64 -2.86 -16.78
C PRO A 130 -34.91 -1.56 -17.56
N GLY A 131 -34.38 -1.45 -18.78
CA GLY A 131 -34.53 -0.24 -19.60
C GLY A 131 -33.54 -0.01 -20.75
N GLY A 132 -32.49 -0.82 -20.90
CA GLY A 132 -31.59 -0.72 -22.06
C GLY A 132 -30.16 -1.16 -21.77
N ASP A 133 -29.50 -1.62 -22.82
CA ASP A 133 -28.24 -2.36 -22.80
C ASP A 133 -27.04 -1.42 -22.53
N GLY A 134 -26.31 -1.60 -21.43
CA GLY A 134 -25.10 -0.82 -21.16
C GLY A 134 -24.35 -1.21 -19.89
N VAL A 135 -23.07 -1.52 -20.04
CA VAL A 135 -22.11 -2.05 -19.05
C VAL A 135 -21.72 -0.98 -17.99
N CYS A 136 -21.56 -1.33 -16.70
CA CYS A 136 -20.93 -0.48 -15.65
C CYS A 136 -19.39 -0.34 -15.83
N ALA A 137 -18.90 -0.32 -17.07
CA ALA A 137 -17.49 -0.11 -17.36
C ALA A 137 -17.22 1.40 -17.41
N GLY A 138 -16.32 1.91 -16.57
CA GLY A 138 -15.99 3.32 -16.49
C GLY A 138 -16.83 4.14 -15.49
N SER A 139 -17.49 3.51 -14.51
CA SER A 139 -18.09 4.29 -13.41
C SER A 139 -16.99 4.81 -12.50
N ALA A 140 -17.06 6.09 -12.15
CA ALA A 140 -16.06 6.74 -11.30
C ALA A 140 -16.19 6.43 -9.78
N PHE A 141 -17.01 5.43 -9.44
CA PHE A 141 -17.29 4.98 -8.07
C PHE A 141 -17.77 3.53 -8.09
N ALA A 142 -17.76 2.86 -6.94
CA ALA A 142 -18.40 1.57 -6.69
C ALA A 142 -19.36 1.66 -5.49
N LEU A 143 -20.24 0.66 -5.36
CA LEU A 143 -21.21 0.58 -4.26
C LEU A 143 -21.02 -0.69 -3.43
N GLY A 144 -20.88 -0.52 -2.12
CA GLY A 144 -20.67 -1.59 -1.14
C GLY A 144 -21.89 -1.84 -0.24
N PHE A 145 -22.13 -3.10 0.11
CA PHE A 145 -23.19 -3.48 1.06
C PHE A 145 -22.86 -4.80 1.78
N GLN A 146 -23.64 -5.12 2.81
CA GLN A 146 -23.52 -6.38 3.53
C GLN A 146 -24.74 -7.26 3.29
N ILE A 147 -24.50 -8.51 2.90
CA ILE A 147 -25.52 -9.56 2.78
C ILE A 147 -25.41 -10.52 3.98
N VAL A 148 -26.43 -11.37 4.16
CA VAL A 148 -26.47 -12.36 5.25
C VAL A 148 -25.24 -13.28 5.29
N TRP A 149 -24.55 -13.49 4.17
CA TRP A 149 -23.42 -14.42 4.03
C TRP A 149 -22.05 -13.76 3.84
N GLY A 150 -21.92 -12.45 4.08
CA GLY A 150 -20.64 -11.72 3.97
C GLY A 150 -20.76 -10.33 3.33
N PRO A 151 -19.65 -9.64 3.07
CA PRO A 151 -19.66 -8.41 2.29
C PRO A 151 -19.99 -8.71 0.82
N ALA A 152 -20.58 -7.74 0.15
CA ALA A 152 -20.83 -7.79 -1.29
C ALA A 152 -20.71 -6.39 -1.91
N ARG A 153 -20.37 -6.35 -3.20
CA ARG A 153 -20.42 -5.13 -4.01
C ARG A 153 -21.44 -5.27 -5.12
N VAL A 154 -21.92 -4.14 -5.63
CA VAL A 154 -23.02 -4.12 -6.60
C VAL A 154 -22.70 -4.86 -7.91
N THR A 155 -21.44 -4.92 -8.33
CA THR A 155 -21.03 -5.76 -9.46
C THR A 155 -21.21 -7.25 -9.27
N GLU A 156 -21.48 -7.71 -8.04
CA GLU A 156 -21.65 -9.12 -7.71
C GLU A 156 -23.13 -9.53 -7.67
N ALA A 157 -24.06 -8.61 -7.97
CA ALA A 157 -25.51 -8.79 -7.85
C ALA A 157 -26.12 -9.72 -8.92
N TYR A 158 -25.52 -9.83 -10.12
CA TYR A 158 -26.12 -10.57 -11.25
C TYR A 158 -25.90 -12.09 -11.21
N GLN A 159 -24.80 -12.58 -10.62
CA GLN A 159 -24.38 -13.99 -10.83
C GLN A 159 -24.89 -15.02 -9.81
N SER A 160 -25.61 -14.63 -8.75
CA SER A 160 -26.06 -15.60 -7.75
C SER A 160 -27.57 -15.59 -7.57
N SER A 161 -28.19 -16.69 -7.97
CA SER A 161 -29.54 -17.12 -7.59
C SER A 161 -29.66 -17.43 -6.08
N THR A 162 -28.81 -16.85 -5.23
CA THR A 162 -28.58 -17.29 -3.83
C THR A 162 -28.43 -16.13 -2.82
N TYR A 163 -28.87 -14.91 -3.13
CA TYR A 163 -28.63 -13.76 -2.23
C TYR A 163 -29.75 -13.49 -1.22
N GLY A 164 -29.45 -13.70 0.06
CA GLY A 164 -30.13 -13.08 1.21
C GLY A 164 -29.63 -11.65 1.46
N GLY A 165 -29.83 -10.76 0.49
CA GLY A 165 -29.42 -9.35 0.52
C GLY A 165 -30.57 -8.40 0.18
N PRO A 166 -30.36 -7.07 0.27
CA PRO A 166 -31.38 -6.10 -0.12
C PRO A 166 -31.70 -6.25 -1.63
N PHE A 167 -32.98 -6.31 -2.01
CA PHE A 167 -33.45 -6.35 -3.41
C PHE A 167 -33.25 -4.98 -4.07
N MET A 168 -31.98 -4.62 -4.28
CA MET A 168 -31.54 -3.35 -4.81
C MET A 168 -31.74 -3.31 -6.33
N GLU A 169 -32.48 -2.32 -6.82
CA GLU A 169 -32.32 -1.87 -8.19
C GLU A 169 -31.10 -0.97 -8.25
N VAL A 170 -30.23 -1.27 -9.20
CA VAL A 170 -29.01 -0.52 -9.39
C VAL A 170 -29.08 0.11 -10.76
N CYS A 171 -29.05 1.44 -10.76
CA CYS A 171 -28.83 2.25 -11.94
C CYS A 171 -27.65 3.18 -11.62
N MET A 172 -26.51 2.97 -12.28
CA MET A 172 -25.31 3.80 -12.13
C MET A 172 -25.14 4.64 -13.39
N TRP A 173 -25.56 5.90 -13.34
CA TRP A 173 -25.39 6.84 -14.46
C TRP A 173 -24.93 8.20 -13.93
N PRO A 174 -23.73 8.28 -13.31
CA PRO A 174 -23.23 9.57 -12.89
C PRO A 174 -23.04 10.45 -14.13
N THR A 175 -23.45 11.71 -14.04
CA THR A 175 -22.86 12.71 -14.92
C THR A 175 -21.50 13.04 -14.34
N VAL A 176 -20.44 12.58 -15.00
CA VAL A 176 -19.06 12.92 -14.65
C VAL A 176 -18.70 14.19 -15.40
N SER A 177 -18.27 15.19 -14.64
CA SER A 177 -17.61 16.39 -15.15
C SER A 177 -16.45 16.73 -14.23
N THR A 178 -15.56 17.60 -14.67
CA THR A 178 -14.39 17.98 -13.86
C THR A 178 -14.79 18.39 -12.45
N GLY A 179 -14.21 17.71 -11.48
CA GLY A 179 -14.47 17.86 -10.04
C GLY A 179 -15.87 17.46 -9.58
N GLN A 180 -16.69 16.76 -10.37
CA GLN A 180 -18.05 16.38 -9.98
C GLN A 180 -18.48 14.98 -10.40
N LEU A 181 -19.19 14.31 -9.50
CA LEU A 181 -20.02 13.14 -9.72
C LEU A 181 -21.46 13.49 -9.38
N LEU A 182 -22.35 13.58 -10.37
CA LEU A 182 -23.74 13.97 -10.15
C LEU A 182 -24.68 12.77 -10.31
N GLY A 183 -25.59 12.59 -9.36
CA GLY A 183 -26.67 11.59 -9.44
C GLY A 183 -26.24 10.16 -9.12
N THR A 184 -25.15 9.98 -8.38
CA THR A 184 -24.64 8.67 -7.96
C THR A 184 -25.55 8.04 -6.89
N GLY A 185 -25.94 6.78 -7.03
CA GLY A 185 -26.84 6.17 -6.04
C GLY A 185 -27.30 4.75 -6.32
N ALA A 186 -28.14 4.22 -5.41
CA ALA A 186 -28.87 2.97 -5.55
C ALA A 186 -30.07 2.91 -4.59
N GLY A 187 -31.05 2.06 -4.86
CA GLY A 187 -32.24 1.91 -4.01
C GLY A 187 -32.90 0.54 -4.09
N TYR A 188 -33.81 0.24 -3.18
CA TYR A 188 -34.66 -0.95 -3.32
C TYR A 188 -35.61 -0.78 -4.52
N ALA A 189 -35.68 -1.77 -5.42
CA ALA A 189 -36.64 -1.78 -6.53
C ALA A 189 -38.08 -2.01 -6.03
N GLN A 190 -38.19 -2.94 -5.10
CA GLN A 190 -39.42 -3.40 -4.48
C GLN A 190 -39.09 -4.06 -3.15
N TRP A 191 -40.04 -4.04 -2.22
CA TRP A 191 -39.98 -4.87 -1.04
C TRP A 191 -40.74 -6.18 -1.28
N CYS A 192 -40.03 -7.31 -1.32
CA CYS A 192 -40.68 -8.63 -1.38
C CYS A 192 -39.94 -9.68 -0.55
N ARG A 193 -40.70 -10.59 0.08
CA ARG A 193 -40.21 -11.74 0.85
C ARG A 193 -40.79 -13.03 0.25
N GLY A 194 -39.94 -13.86 -0.35
CA GLY A 194 -40.36 -15.15 -0.95
C GLY A 194 -40.89 -15.08 -2.39
N CYS A 195 -40.59 -13.99 -3.10
CA CYS A 195 -40.93 -13.72 -4.51
C CYS A 195 -40.17 -14.61 -5.55
N GLY A 196 -39.86 -15.87 -5.20
CA GLY A 196 -39.45 -16.89 -6.17
C GLY A 196 -37.96 -16.98 -6.53
N LEU A 197 -37.06 -16.22 -5.90
CA LEU A 197 -35.60 -16.32 -6.12
C LEU A 197 -34.79 -16.27 -4.81
N GLY A 198 -35.26 -16.93 -3.75
CA GLY A 198 -34.51 -17.05 -2.49
C GLY A 198 -34.23 -15.74 -1.72
N SER A 199 -34.78 -14.61 -2.16
CA SER A 199 -34.47 -13.27 -1.64
C SER A 199 -35.29 -12.93 -0.38
N ILE A 200 -34.56 -12.76 0.73
CA ILE A 200 -35.04 -12.07 1.93
C ILE A 200 -34.47 -10.66 1.85
N THR A 201 -35.32 -9.68 1.57
CA THR A 201 -34.92 -8.27 1.69
C THR A 201 -34.77 -7.97 3.18
N THR A 202 -33.56 -7.62 3.63
CA THR A 202 -33.28 -7.30 5.04
C THR A 202 -33.44 -5.80 5.27
N LYS A 203 -34.17 -5.43 6.32
CA LYS A 203 -34.28 -4.05 6.82
C LYS A 203 -33.01 -3.63 7.55
N GLY A 204 -32.80 -2.33 7.74
CA GLY A 204 -31.77 -1.83 8.67
C GLY A 204 -30.60 -1.11 8.03
N VAL A 205 -30.82 -0.49 6.87
CA VAL A 205 -29.81 0.35 6.25
C VAL A 205 -29.48 1.56 7.14
N GLY A 206 -28.22 1.74 7.55
CA GLY A 206 -27.85 2.86 8.42
C GLY A 206 -28.44 2.77 9.83
N LEU A 207 -28.91 1.58 10.26
CA LEU A 207 -29.19 1.28 11.66
C LEU A 207 -27.95 0.62 12.28
N PRO A 208 -27.31 1.21 13.31
CA PRO A 208 -26.01 0.76 13.82
C PRO A 208 -26.00 -0.63 14.48
N THR A 209 -27.14 -1.33 14.57
CA THR A 209 -27.27 -2.61 15.29
C THR A 209 -27.91 -3.75 14.48
N ALA A 210 -28.18 -3.56 13.18
CA ALA A 210 -28.78 -4.61 12.34
C ALA A 210 -27.73 -5.45 11.59
N SER A 211 -27.89 -6.78 11.60
CA SER A 211 -26.93 -7.76 11.06
C SER A 211 -26.99 -7.98 9.53
N GLY A 212 -27.39 -6.98 8.76
CA GLY A 212 -27.40 -7.02 7.29
C GLY A 212 -28.10 -5.82 6.67
N GLY A 213 -27.51 -5.24 5.62
CA GLY A 213 -28.03 -4.05 4.95
C GLY A 213 -26.92 -3.12 4.40
N LEU A 214 -27.33 -2.07 3.68
CA LEU A 214 -26.49 -0.93 3.33
C LEU A 214 -26.06 -0.18 4.63
N GLY A 215 -24.86 0.38 4.69
CA GLY A 215 -24.49 1.28 5.80
C GLY A 215 -23.96 0.64 7.09
N SER A 216 -23.57 -0.64 7.11
CA SER A 216 -22.68 -1.19 8.17
C SER A 216 -21.21 -0.69 8.03
N GLY A 217 -21.04 0.50 7.42
CA GLY A 217 -19.81 1.15 6.92
C GLY A 217 -19.94 1.58 5.43
N PRO A 218 -18.85 1.75 4.67
CA PRO A 218 -18.84 2.40 3.35
C PRO A 218 -19.83 1.83 2.33
N VAL A 219 -20.60 2.75 1.73
CA VAL A 219 -21.68 2.43 0.78
C VAL A 219 -21.39 2.98 -0.61
N VAL A 220 -20.79 4.17 -0.72
CA VAL A 220 -20.24 4.70 -1.97
C VAL A 220 -18.75 4.87 -1.77
N GLU A 221 -17.95 4.36 -2.70
CA GLU A 221 -16.49 4.47 -2.70
C GLU A 221 -16.01 4.92 -4.08
N GLY A 222 -14.88 5.64 -4.13
CA GLY A 222 -14.26 6.04 -5.38
C GLY A 222 -12.82 6.48 -5.16
N GLN A 223 -12.20 6.98 -6.21
CA GLN A 223 -10.84 7.49 -6.20
C GLN A 223 -10.77 8.88 -6.83
N ILE A 224 -9.82 9.69 -6.35
CA ILE A 224 -9.47 11.00 -6.89
C ILE A 224 -8.12 10.87 -7.56
N ASP A 225 -8.04 11.28 -8.83
CA ASP A 225 -6.76 11.45 -9.51
C ASP A 225 -6.23 12.84 -9.20
N THR A 226 -5.09 12.90 -8.51
CA THR A 226 -4.44 14.16 -8.15
C THR A 226 -3.38 14.59 -9.17
N THR A 227 -3.20 13.82 -10.25
CA THR A 227 -2.27 14.16 -11.32
C THR A 227 -2.66 15.50 -11.94
N GLY A 228 -1.75 16.48 -11.91
CA GLY A 228 -1.98 17.82 -12.44
C GLY A 228 -2.71 18.78 -11.49
N LEU A 229 -3.04 18.35 -10.27
CA LEU A 229 -3.45 19.26 -9.19
C LEU A 229 -2.21 19.93 -8.58
N ALA A 230 -2.34 21.19 -8.19
CA ALA A 230 -1.28 21.90 -7.49
C ALA A 230 -1.29 21.54 -5.99
N PRO A 231 -0.15 21.65 -5.28
CA PRO A 231 -0.17 21.57 -3.82
C PRO A 231 -1.08 22.65 -3.24
N GLY A 232 -1.83 22.28 -2.20
CA GLY A 232 -2.82 23.16 -1.61
C GLY A 232 -3.85 22.40 -0.78
N THR A 233 -4.81 23.15 -0.25
CA THR A 233 -5.93 22.58 0.51
C THR A 233 -7.08 22.27 -0.44
N TYR A 234 -7.73 21.13 -0.25
CA TYR A 234 -8.86 20.68 -1.05
C TYR A 234 -10.00 20.23 -0.13
N VAL A 235 -11.23 20.37 -0.63
CA VAL A 235 -12.44 19.95 0.07
C VAL A 235 -13.22 19.00 -0.83
N LEU A 236 -13.37 17.75 -0.39
CA LEU A 236 -14.34 16.82 -0.96
C LEU A 236 -15.68 17.04 -0.26
N LYS A 237 -16.71 17.31 -1.04
CA LYS A 237 -18.04 17.67 -0.57
C LYS A 237 -19.05 16.68 -1.12
N LEU A 238 -19.83 16.08 -0.24
CA LEU A 238 -20.95 15.21 -0.59
C LEU A 238 -22.25 15.94 -0.29
N THR A 239 -23.10 16.07 -1.31
CA THR A 239 -24.44 16.66 -1.18
C THR A 239 -25.50 15.61 -1.49
N PRO A 240 -26.48 15.36 -0.60
CA PRO A 240 -27.58 14.46 -0.89
C PRO A 240 -28.45 14.98 -2.04
N GLY A 241 -28.87 14.09 -2.92
CA GLY A 241 -29.80 14.39 -4.00
C GLY A 241 -31.27 14.33 -3.55
N THR A 242 -32.17 14.79 -4.42
CA THR A 242 -33.63 14.84 -4.16
C THR A 242 -34.29 13.46 -4.05
N GLY A 243 -33.54 12.38 -4.27
CA GLY A 243 -34.04 11.02 -4.28
C GLY A 243 -33.88 10.27 -2.96
N THR A 244 -33.31 10.83 -1.90
CA THR A 244 -33.02 10.08 -0.66
C THR A 244 -34.29 9.78 0.14
N ASN A 245 -34.67 8.50 0.22
CA ASN A 245 -35.86 8.03 0.97
C ASN A 245 -35.48 7.12 2.14
N VAL A 246 -36.38 7.03 3.12
CA VAL A 246 -36.31 6.14 4.29
C VAL A 246 -37.38 5.05 4.21
N LEU A 247 -37.06 3.90 4.80
CA LEU A 247 -38.02 2.80 4.99
C LEU A 247 -39.01 3.20 6.07
N ARG A 248 -40.30 3.05 5.74
CA ARG A 248 -41.40 3.43 6.65
C ARG A 248 -41.51 2.48 7.84
N GLY A 249 -41.93 3.02 8.98
CA GLY A 249 -42.09 2.29 10.24
C GLY A 249 -43.34 1.41 10.34
N ASP A 250 -44.40 1.72 9.57
CA ASP A 250 -45.67 0.98 9.53
C ASP A 250 -45.63 -0.25 8.62
N VAL A 251 -44.64 -0.34 7.75
CA VAL A 251 -44.52 -1.47 6.83
C VAL A 251 -44.05 -2.69 7.62
N ASP A 252 -44.80 -3.77 7.52
CA ASP A 252 -44.37 -5.03 8.09
C ASP A 252 -43.23 -5.63 7.26
N LEU A 253 -42.01 -5.31 7.68
CA LEU A 253 -40.77 -5.81 7.08
C LEU A 253 -40.40 -7.21 7.60
N VAL A 254 -41.25 -7.89 8.39
CA VAL A 254 -40.92 -9.14 9.09
C VAL A 254 -41.84 -10.30 8.70
N THR A 255 -43.15 -10.09 8.62
CA THR A 255 -44.10 -11.15 8.25
C THR A 255 -44.21 -11.31 6.73
N ALA A 256 -44.32 -12.56 6.27
CA ALA A 256 -44.51 -12.82 4.84
C ALA A 256 -45.95 -12.46 4.44
N PRO A 257 -46.16 -11.80 3.29
CA PRO A 257 -47.51 -11.61 2.78
C PRO A 257 -48.17 -12.99 2.57
N PRO A 258 -49.50 -13.12 2.73
CA PRO A 258 -50.21 -14.35 2.40
C PRO A 258 -49.86 -14.81 0.99
N SER A 259 -49.70 -16.12 0.80
CA SER A 259 -49.30 -16.74 -0.47
C SER A 259 -50.11 -16.19 -1.65
N GLY A 260 -49.44 -15.49 -2.57
CA GLY A 260 -50.05 -14.88 -3.76
C GLY A 260 -50.27 -13.36 -3.69
N GLY A 261 -50.02 -12.72 -2.55
CA GLY A 261 -50.09 -11.25 -2.43
C GLY A 261 -48.74 -10.58 -2.73
N SER A 262 -48.64 -9.86 -3.85
CA SER A 262 -47.54 -8.91 -4.06
C SER A 262 -47.83 -7.65 -3.22
N GLN A 263 -47.11 -7.41 -2.12
CA GLN A 263 -47.13 -6.09 -1.48
C GLN A 263 -46.20 -5.16 -2.24
N VAL A 264 -46.60 -4.72 -3.44
CA VAL A 264 -46.09 -3.47 -4.02
C VAL A 264 -46.78 -2.31 -3.29
N GLN A 265 -46.56 -2.21 -1.98
CA GLN A 265 -46.94 -1.02 -1.24
C GLN A 265 -45.81 -0.01 -1.35
N ALA A 266 -46.12 1.29 -1.31
CA ALA A 266 -45.10 2.32 -1.13
C ALA A 266 -44.34 2.04 0.17
N PHE A 267 -43.18 1.39 0.11
CA PHE A 267 -42.42 0.93 1.28
C PHE A 267 -41.41 1.98 1.77
N ALA A 268 -41.22 3.02 0.94
CA ALA A 268 -40.30 4.12 1.17
C ALA A 268 -41.02 5.47 1.07
N VAL A 269 -40.51 6.46 1.80
CA VAL A 269 -40.95 7.86 1.79
C VAL A 269 -39.74 8.76 1.82
N ALA A 270 -39.86 9.98 1.28
CA ALA A 270 -38.80 10.98 1.37
C ALA A 270 -38.33 11.15 2.82
N ALA A 271 -37.01 11.18 3.01
CA ALA A 271 -36.44 11.60 4.28
C ALA A 271 -36.89 13.04 4.58
N ASN A 272 -37.17 13.35 5.84
CA ASN A 272 -37.50 14.73 6.21
C ASN A 272 -36.29 15.65 6.01
N GLN A 273 -35.11 15.12 6.27
CA GLN A 273 -33.84 15.79 6.04
C GLN A 273 -32.80 14.79 5.52
N ALA A 274 -31.97 15.24 4.58
CA ALA A 274 -30.74 14.57 4.23
C ALA A 274 -29.58 15.56 4.41
N VAL A 275 -28.55 15.14 5.14
CA VAL A 275 -27.40 15.97 5.53
C VAL A 275 -26.15 15.38 4.91
N GLY A 276 -25.52 16.15 4.03
CA GLY A 276 -24.24 15.82 3.42
C GLY A 276 -23.06 16.04 4.37
N ASP A 277 -21.85 15.85 3.84
CA ASP A 277 -20.61 16.05 4.58
C ASP A 277 -19.53 16.71 3.72
N THR A 278 -18.52 17.27 4.37
CA THR A 278 -17.32 17.81 3.75
C THR A 278 -16.09 17.30 4.48
N ILE A 279 -15.07 16.86 3.73
CA ILE A 279 -13.75 16.46 4.25
C ILE A 279 -12.66 17.31 3.60
N THR A 280 -11.80 17.89 4.44
CA THR A 280 -10.66 18.69 4.00
C THR A 280 -9.38 17.87 4.03
N PHE A 281 -8.57 17.97 2.98
CA PHE A 281 -7.24 17.39 2.89
C PHE A 281 -6.25 18.38 2.25
N THR A 282 -4.97 18.11 2.36
CA THR A 282 -3.90 18.91 1.77
C THR A 282 -3.08 18.05 0.82
N LEU A 283 -2.83 18.56 -0.38
CA LEU A 283 -1.82 18.04 -1.27
C LEU A 283 -0.51 18.78 -1.01
N THR A 284 0.57 18.03 -0.78
CA THR A 284 1.92 18.56 -0.75
C THR A 284 2.62 18.30 -2.07
N GLU A 285 3.66 19.08 -2.36
CA GLU A 285 4.58 18.72 -3.44
C GLU A 285 5.02 17.26 -3.24
N PRO A 286 5.15 16.47 -4.33
CA PRO A 286 5.77 15.17 -4.23
C PRO A 286 7.14 15.36 -3.56
N GLY A 287 7.54 14.43 -2.70
CA GLY A 287 8.91 14.44 -2.19
C GLY A 287 9.92 14.59 -3.35
N PRO A 288 11.10 15.21 -3.16
CA PRO A 288 12.10 15.25 -4.20
C PRO A 288 12.39 13.80 -4.62
N VAL A 289 11.97 13.45 -5.83
CA VAL A 289 12.32 12.18 -6.46
C VAL A 289 13.82 12.26 -6.71
N ASP A 290 14.60 11.51 -5.93
CA ASP A 290 15.98 11.24 -6.29
C ASP A 290 15.93 10.28 -7.48
N PRO A 291 16.39 10.66 -8.69
CA PRO A 291 16.44 9.74 -9.81
C PRO A 291 17.77 8.99 -9.88
N ASP A 292 18.77 9.39 -9.08
CA ASP A 292 20.14 8.90 -9.19
C ASP A 292 20.32 7.69 -8.25
N PRO A 293 20.70 6.51 -8.77
CA PRO A 293 20.97 5.37 -7.91
C PRO A 293 22.16 5.60 -6.98
N PRO A 294 22.20 4.93 -5.82
CA PRO A 294 23.30 5.06 -4.88
C PRO A 294 24.61 4.56 -5.50
N VAL A 295 25.66 5.36 -5.37
CA VAL A 295 27.00 5.12 -5.90
C VAL A 295 27.98 4.78 -4.78
N VAL A 296 28.73 3.70 -4.94
CA VAL A 296 29.81 3.33 -4.01
C VAL A 296 30.97 4.31 -4.13
N THR A 297 31.24 5.01 -3.03
CA THR A 297 32.35 5.96 -2.88
C THR A 297 33.59 5.31 -2.26
N ALA A 298 33.42 4.22 -1.50
CA ALA A 298 34.52 3.45 -0.94
C ALA A 298 34.10 1.98 -0.75
N ALA A 299 35.02 1.05 -0.99
CA ALA A 299 34.81 -0.36 -0.70
C ALA A 299 36.11 -0.99 -0.22
N VAL A 300 36.05 -1.75 0.88
CA VAL A 300 37.24 -2.39 1.47
C VAL A 300 36.98 -3.84 1.83
N SER A 301 38.00 -4.69 1.65
CA SER A 301 38.04 -6.00 2.29
C SER A 301 38.75 -5.91 3.64
N ARG A 302 37.97 -6.06 4.71
CA ARG A 302 38.41 -5.94 6.10
C ARG A 302 38.67 -7.31 6.71
N LYS A 303 39.82 -7.45 7.37
CA LYS A 303 40.15 -8.65 8.14
C LYS A 303 40.87 -8.30 9.42
N ALA A 304 40.58 -9.03 10.50
CA ALA A 304 41.27 -8.90 11.78
C ALA A 304 42.56 -9.75 11.78
N HIS A 305 43.64 -9.18 12.32
CA HIS A 305 44.97 -9.77 12.46
C HIS A 305 45.29 -9.99 13.95
N GLY A 306 44.52 -10.87 14.59
CA GLY A 306 44.64 -11.11 16.04
C GLY A 306 44.55 -9.82 16.87
N THR A 307 45.55 -9.59 17.74
CA THR A 307 45.64 -8.39 18.59
C THR A 307 46.18 -7.16 17.87
N ALA A 308 46.66 -7.29 16.63
CA ALA A 308 47.15 -6.15 15.84
C ALA A 308 46.04 -5.27 15.28
N GLY A 309 44.78 -5.72 15.37
CA GLY A 309 43.60 -4.98 14.90
C GLY A 309 43.14 -5.41 13.51
N SER A 310 42.27 -4.61 12.90
CA SER A 310 41.75 -4.86 11.56
C SER A 310 42.47 -4.04 10.50
N PHE A 311 42.73 -4.65 9.36
CA PHE A 311 43.34 -4.01 8.21
C PHE A 311 42.49 -4.19 6.96
N ASP A 312 42.47 -3.13 6.16
CA ASP A 312 41.59 -2.97 5.01
C ASP A 312 42.42 -3.05 3.72
N ILE A 313 41.90 -3.78 2.74
CA ILE A 313 42.37 -3.75 1.35
C ILE A 313 41.35 -2.98 0.55
N ASP A 314 41.76 -1.85 -0.03
CA ASP A 314 40.91 -1.04 -0.89
C ASP A 314 40.50 -1.82 -2.15
N LEU A 315 39.19 -1.98 -2.36
CA LEU A 315 38.60 -2.69 -3.49
C LEU A 315 38.37 -1.79 -4.71
N LEU A 316 38.51 -0.47 -4.55
CA LEU A 316 38.47 0.48 -5.66
C LEU A 316 39.86 0.79 -6.23
N ALA A 317 40.91 0.25 -5.59
CA ALA A 317 42.26 0.29 -6.12
C ALA A 317 42.40 -0.58 -7.38
N THR A 318 43.32 -0.26 -8.27
CA THR A 318 43.57 -1.04 -9.49
C THR A 318 43.99 -2.48 -9.15
N ASN A 319 43.24 -3.47 -9.66
CA ASN A 319 43.49 -4.89 -9.44
C ASN A 319 43.71 -5.26 -7.96
N PRO A 320 42.71 -5.05 -7.08
CA PRO A 320 42.88 -5.34 -5.67
C PRO A 320 43.03 -6.86 -5.47
N VAL A 321 43.91 -7.25 -4.55
CA VAL A 321 44.19 -8.65 -4.24
C VAL A 321 44.05 -8.88 -2.74
N GLU A 322 43.16 -9.80 -2.35
CA GLU A 322 43.13 -10.37 -1.02
C GLU A 322 44.16 -11.48 -0.89
N ALA A 323 45.28 -11.10 -0.28
CA ALA A 323 46.46 -11.93 -0.08
C ALA A 323 46.35 -12.87 1.12
N ARG A 324 45.39 -12.63 2.02
CA ARG A 324 45.28 -13.32 3.30
C ARG A 324 44.56 -14.65 3.12
N SER A 325 45.04 -15.67 3.80
CA SER A 325 44.51 -17.03 3.78
C SER A 325 43.02 -17.05 4.11
N GLY A 326 42.27 -17.91 3.42
CA GLY A 326 40.83 -18.03 3.55
C GLY A 326 40.01 -16.94 2.84
N GLY A 327 40.65 -16.03 2.10
CA GLY A 327 39.98 -15.00 1.31
C GLY A 327 39.31 -13.91 2.15
N PRO A 328 38.45 -13.06 1.56
CA PRO A 328 37.78 -11.99 2.28
C PRO A 328 36.82 -12.57 3.32
N THR A 329 36.80 -11.99 4.53
CA THR A 329 35.86 -12.36 5.61
C THR A 329 34.81 -11.30 5.89
N GLN A 330 35.14 -10.05 5.60
CA GLN A 330 34.23 -8.92 5.69
C GLN A 330 34.53 -7.95 4.55
N ILE A 331 33.48 -7.47 3.91
CA ILE A 331 33.53 -6.38 2.93
C ILE A 331 32.69 -5.24 3.50
N VAL A 332 33.24 -4.03 3.48
CA VAL A 332 32.54 -2.82 3.92
C VAL A 332 32.44 -1.89 2.72
N VAL A 333 31.22 -1.52 2.37
CA VAL A 333 30.87 -0.69 1.22
C VAL A 333 30.24 0.60 1.75
N THR A 334 30.71 1.74 1.26
CA THR A 334 30.18 3.07 1.60
C THR A 334 29.60 3.72 0.36
N PHE A 335 28.38 4.23 0.47
CA PHE A 335 27.66 4.93 -0.58
C PHE A 335 27.69 6.46 -0.37
N ASN A 336 27.38 7.21 -1.42
CA ASN A 336 27.19 8.67 -1.37
C ASN A 336 25.95 9.09 -0.55
N GLU A 337 25.05 8.15 -0.26
CA GLU A 337 23.76 8.37 0.39
C GLU A 337 23.31 7.15 1.20
N ASP A 338 22.24 7.32 1.98
CA ASP A 338 21.68 6.25 2.81
C ASP A 338 21.03 5.16 1.96
N VAL A 339 21.24 3.90 2.36
CA VAL A 339 20.75 2.74 1.62
C VAL A 339 19.87 1.83 2.49
N GLN A 340 19.11 0.96 1.84
CA GLN A 340 18.27 -0.08 2.45
C GLN A 340 18.22 -1.33 1.55
N GLY A 341 17.71 -2.45 2.09
CA GLY A 341 17.34 -3.62 1.29
C GLY A 341 15.98 -3.42 0.65
N ALA A 342 15.82 -3.80 -0.63
CA ALA A 342 14.61 -3.52 -1.41
C ALA A 342 13.32 -4.06 -0.77
N ASP A 343 13.38 -5.31 -0.29
CA ASP A 343 12.25 -6.00 0.35
C ASP A 343 12.56 -6.37 1.81
N GLY A 344 13.40 -5.56 2.46
CA GLY A 344 14.05 -5.87 3.73
C GLY A 344 15.42 -6.51 3.53
N LEU A 345 16.37 -6.17 4.41
CA LEU A 345 17.76 -6.57 4.25
C LEU A 345 17.98 -8.06 4.55
N ASP A 346 18.48 -8.80 3.56
CA ASP A 346 18.86 -10.20 3.69
C ASP A 346 20.14 -10.59 2.93
N ASN A 347 20.60 -11.83 3.11
CA ASN A 347 21.85 -12.29 2.49
C ASN A 347 21.76 -12.47 0.97
N ALA A 348 20.56 -12.59 0.40
CA ALA A 348 20.35 -12.72 -1.04
C ALA A 348 20.48 -11.38 -1.79
N ASP A 349 20.43 -10.25 -1.07
CA ASP A 349 20.68 -8.92 -1.63
C ASP A 349 22.12 -8.76 -2.18
N VAL A 350 23.03 -9.62 -1.73
CA VAL A 350 24.44 -9.63 -2.13
C VAL A 350 24.75 -10.94 -2.86
N GLN A 351 25.20 -10.82 -4.11
CA GLN A 351 25.55 -11.96 -4.96
C GLN A 351 27.05 -12.09 -5.09
N LEU A 352 27.59 -13.29 -4.86
CA LEU A 352 29.02 -13.60 -4.98
C LEU A 352 29.25 -14.62 -6.10
N THR A 353 30.29 -14.44 -6.91
CA THR A 353 30.70 -15.49 -7.87
C THR A 353 31.38 -16.69 -7.20
N SER A 354 31.90 -16.52 -5.99
CA SER A 354 32.41 -17.63 -5.17
C SER A 354 32.31 -17.32 -3.67
N GLY A 355 32.16 -18.35 -2.85
CA GLY A 355 31.94 -18.22 -1.41
C GLY A 355 30.46 -18.02 -1.05
N THR A 356 30.22 -17.73 0.22
CA THR A 356 28.89 -17.64 0.81
C THR A 356 28.80 -16.40 1.69
N VAL A 357 27.75 -15.59 1.50
CA VAL A 357 27.38 -14.49 2.40
C VAL A 357 26.80 -15.08 3.68
N THR A 358 27.40 -14.73 4.82
CA THR A 358 26.99 -15.24 6.14
C THR A 358 26.22 -14.22 6.95
N GLY A 359 26.28 -12.94 6.59
CA GLY A 359 25.45 -11.90 7.19
C GLY A 359 25.64 -10.55 6.52
N VAL A 360 24.59 -9.74 6.50
CA VAL A 360 24.61 -8.37 6.03
C VAL A 360 24.08 -7.42 7.11
N ALA A 361 24.59 -6.20 7.14
CA ALA A 361 24.11 -5.14 8.01
C ALA A 361 24.29 -3.78 7.35
N ILE A 362 23.27 -2.92 7.45
CA ILE A 362 23.33 -1.55 6.97
C ILE A 362 23.27 -0.59 8.16
N ALA A 363 24.13 0.43 8.14
CA ALA A 363 24.06 1.58 9.03
C ALA A 363 24.20 2.85 8.19
N SER A 364 23.09 3.56 7.97
CA SER A 364 23.05 4.76 7.11
C SER A 364 23.54 4.40 5.69
N ASN A 365 24.59 5.06 5.22
CA ASN A 365 25.24 4.83 3.93
C ASN A 365 26.31 3.72 3.93
N VAL A 366 26.43 2.90 4.98
CA VAL A 366 27.45 1.85 5.09
C VAL A 366 26.83 0.47 5.13
N LEU A 367 27.15 -0.35 4.12
CA LEU A 367 26.82 -1.77 4.04
C LEU A 367 28.02 -2.62 4.49
N THR A 368 27.81 -3.45 5.51
CA THR A 368 28.77 -4.44 5.99
C THR A 368 28.32 -5.84 5.58
N ILE A 369 29.19 -6.57 4.89
CA ILE A 369 28.94 -7.89 4.33
C ILE A 369 29.93 -8.86 4.95
N ASN A 370 29.45 -9.84 5.70
CA ASN A 370 30.26 -10.95 6.17
C ASN A 370 30.13 -12.12 5.19
N LEU A 371 31.26 -12.72 4.85
CA LEU A 371 31.35 -13.78 3.85
C LEU A 371 32.44 -14.78 4.20
N THR A 372 32.34 -15.99 3.65
CA THR A 372 33.34 -17.04 3.86
C THR A 372 33.48 -17.90 2.61
N GLY A 373 34.57 -18.66 2.49
CA GLY A 373 34.70 -19.70 1.48
C GLY A 373 34.88 -19.20 0.04
N ALA A 374 35.29 -17.94 -0.15
CA ALA A 374 35.68 -17.44 -1.47
C ALA A 374 36.82 -18.32 -2.03
N SER A 375 36.72 -18.67 -3.31
CA SER A 375 37.66 -19.59 -3.94
C SER A 375 39.03 -18.93 -4.12
N ASN A 376 40.11 -19.68 -3.92
CA ASN A 376 41.47 -19.19 -4.12
C ASN A 376 41.85 -19.19 -5.61
N ALA A 377 42.78 -18.31 -5.99
CA ALA A 377 43.30 -18.15 -7.35
C ALA A 377 42.22 -17.84 -8.40
N THR A 378 41.21 -17.03 -8.02
CA THR A 378 40.17 -16.55 -8.94
C THR A 378 39.73 -15.13 -8.61
N GLN A 379 38.97 -14.53 -9.52
CA GLN A 379 38.26 -13.29 -9.28
C GLN A 379 36.97 -13.54 -8.51
N LEU A 380 36.75 -12.74 -7.48
CA LEU A 380 35.50 -12.61 -6.79
C LEU A 380 34.80 -11.35 -7.30
N TYR A 381 33.61 -11.54 -7.86
CA TYR A 381 32.68 -10.45 -8.15
C TYR A 381 31.59 -10.44 -7.08
N LEU A 382 31.25 -9.24 -6.62
CA LEU A 382 30.22 -8.98 -5.65
C LEU A 382 29.21 -8.01 -6.25
N GLY A 383 28.00 -8.49 -6.50
CA GLY A 383 26.87 -7.67 -6.97
C GLY A 383 25.95 -7.26 -5.82
N LEU A 384 25.43 -6.03 -5.89
CA LEU A 384 24.61 -5.40 -4.84
C LEU A 384 23.15 -5.21 -5.29
N ALA A 385 22.60 -6.20 -6.01
CA ALA A 385 21.33 -6.06 -6.72
C ALA A 385 20.09 -5.87 -5.82
N GLY A 386 20.16 -6.29 -4.55
CA GLY A 386 19.07 -6.08 -3.59
C GLY A 386 19.22 -4.81 -2.73
N ILE A 387 20.24 -4.00 -2.98
CA ILE A 387 20.50 -2.75 -2.26
C ILE A 387 19.97 -1.58 -3.07
N GLN A 388 19.22 -0.69 -2.41
CA GLN A 388 18.66 0.52 -3.00
C GLN A 388 18.82 1.72 -2.06
N ASP A 389 18.60 2.92 -2.55
CA ASP A 389 18.46 4.09 -1.69
C ASP A 389 17.08 4.13 -0.98
N LEU A 390 16.84 5.18 -0.19
CA LEU A 390 15.55 5.39 0.47
C LEU A 390 14.42 5.82 -0.50
N ALA A 391 14.75 6.21 -1.73
CA ALA A 391 13.80 6.58 -2.78
C ALA A 391 13.38 5.39 -3.67
N GLY A 392 14.05 4.24 -3.55
CA GLY A 392 13.76 3.03 -4.32
C GLY A 392 14.66 2.78 -5.53
N ASN A 393 15.72 3.57 -5.74
CA ASN A 393 16.64 3.35 -6.86
C ASN A 393 17.66 2.26 -6.52
N ALA A 394 17.68 1.19 -7.31
CA ALA A 394 18.54 0.04 -7.08
C ALA A 394 20.01 0.30 -7.47
N SER A 395 20.94 -0.16 -6.63
CA SER A 395 22.36 -0.16 -6.93
C SER A 395 22.68 -1.17 -8.03
N ALA A 396 23.29 -0.70 -9.12
CA ALA A 396 23.77 -1.54 -10.20
C ALA A 396 25.27 -1.89 -10.08
N GLN A 397 25.91 -1.53 -8.97
CA GLN A 397 27.36 -1.60 -8.86
C GLN A 397 27.86 -3.02 -8.56
N VAL A 398 28.94 -3.40 -9.23
CA VAL A 398 29.64 -4.67 -9.03
C VAL A 398 31.05 -4.37 -8.57
N LEU A 399 31.43 -4.90 -7.41
CA LEU A 399 32.79 -4.85 -6.91
C LEU A 399 33.57 -6.08 -7.39
N CYS A 400 34.88 -5.91 -7.64
CA CYS A 400 35.75 -6.99 -8.10
C CYS A 400 37.03 -7.02 -7.28
N MET A 401 37.49 -8.22 -6.93
CA MET A 401 38.81 -8.43 -6.35
C MET A 401 39.39 -9.78 -6.75
N ASN A 402 40.71 -9.90 -6.73
CA ASN A 402 41.39 -11.19 -6.85
C ASN A 402 41.55 -11.80 -5.46
N VAL A 403 41.20 -13.07 -5.32
CA VAL A 403 41.45 -13.83 -4.09
C VAL A 403 42.64 -14.74 -4.35
N LEU A 404 43.80 -14.41 -3.77
CA LEU A 404 45.04 -15.13 -4.01
C LEU A 404 45.91 -15.19 -2.74
N ALA A 405 45.68 -16.23 -1.95
CA ALA A 405 46.39 -16.45 -0.70
C ALA A 405 47.91 -16.60 -0.94
N GLY A 406 48.68 -15.72 -0.31
CA GLY A 406 50.14 -15.70 -0.41
C GLY A 406 50.71 -14.65 -1.36
N ASP A 407 49.88 -13.92 -2.11
CA ASP A 407 50.30 -12.79 -2.95
C ASP A 407 50.49 -11.52 -2.11
N ALA A 408 51.54 -11.54 -1.29
CA ALA A 408 51.85 -10.49 -0.33
C ALA A 408 52.13 -9.15 -1.02
N ASN A 409 52.68 -9.16 -2.24
CA ASN A 409 53.00 -7.95 -2.99
C ASN A 409 51.81 -7.42 -3.83
N GLY A 410 50.80 -8.25 -4.10
CA GLY A 410 49.60 -7.89 -4.86
C GLY A 410 49.78 -7.86 -6.37
N ASP A 411 50.76 -8.58 -6.91
CA ASP A 411 51.07 -8.61 -8.35
C ASP A 411 50.28 -9.69 -9.13
N LYS A 412 49.37 -10.39 -8.45
CA LYS A 412 48.53 -11.49 -8.93
C LYS A 412 49.28 -12.79 -9.21
N SER A 413 50.52 -12.94 -8.74
CA SER A 413 51.33 -14.14 -8.93
C SER A 413 52.13 -14.50 -7.69
N VAL A 414 51.79 -15.62 -7.04
CA VAL A 414 52.53 -16.07 -5.85
C VAL A 414 53.88 -16.67 -6.26
N ASN A 415 54.96 -15.97 -5.93
CA ASN A 415 56.31 -16.32 -6.36
C ASN A 415 57.38 -16.00 -5.28
N ILE A 416 58.66 -16.02 -5.67
CA ILE A 416 59.78 -15.77 -4.74
C ILE A 416 59.80 -14.34 -4.18
N PHE A 417 59.22 -13.38 -4.89
CA PHE A 417 59.14 -11.99 -4.44
C PHE A 417 58.19 -11.84 -3.25
N ASP A 418 57.11 -12.62 -3.17
CA ASP A 418 56.24 -12.67 -1.99
C ASP A 418 56.97 -13.23 -0.78
N LEU A 419 57.73 -14.31 -0.98
CA LEU A 419 58.57 -14.89 0.07
C LEU A 419 59.60 -13.88 0.58
N VAL A 420 60.20 -13.10 -0.33
CA VAL A 420 61.15 -12.03 0.04
C VAL A 420 60.43 -10.93 0.83
N GLN A 421 59.21 -10.55 0.46
CA GLN A 421 58.44 -9.55 1.17
C GLN A 421 58.12 -9.97 2.60
N VAL A 422 57.58 -11.19 2.79
CA VAL A 422 57.30 -11.74 4.12
C VAL A 422 58.60 -11.88 4.93
N ARG A 423 59.67 -12.40 4.31
CA ARG A 423 60.99 -12.55 4.96
C ARG A 423 61.52 -11.22 5.48
N ASN A 424 61.39 -10.14 4.71
CA ASN A 424 61.87 -8.82 5.10
C ASN A 424 61.07 -8.21 6.26
N ALA A 425 59.85 -8.69 6.51
CA ALA A 425 58.98 -8.25 7.59
C ALA A 425 58.96 -9.21 8.81
N LEU A 426 59.75 -10.29 8.80
CA LEU A 426 59.79 -11.27 9.89
C LEU A 426 60.06 -10.63 11.25
N ASN A 427 59.28 -11.04 12.26
CA ASN A 427 59.35 -10.56 13.64
C ASN A 427 59.13 -9.05 13.80
N GLN A 428 58.62 -8.36 12.78
CA GLN A 428 58.16 -6.99 12.90
C GLN A 428 56.69 -6.99 13.33
N ALA A 429 56.28 -5.93 14.04
CA ALA A 429 54.88 -5.74 14.36
C ALA A 429 54.04 -5.57 13.09
N VAL A 430 52.81 -6.11 13.11
CA VAL A 430 51.83 -5.92 12.04
C VAL A 430 51.29 -4.50 12.09
N THR A 431 51.33 -3.82 10.95
CA THR A 431 50.94 -2.42 10.75
C THR A 431 50.26 -2.25 9.40
N ALA A 432 49.67 -1.09 9.14
CA ALA A 432 49.07 -0.76 7.85
C ALA A 432 50.06 -0.85 6.67
N ALA A 433 51.38 -0.76 6.91
CA ALA A 433 52.40 -0.83 5.86
C ALA A 433 52.82 -2.28 5.51
N ASN A 434 52.60 -3.25 6.39
CA ASN A 434 53.11 -4.62 6.23
C ASN A 434 52.09 -5.73 6.54
N PHE A 435 50.82 -5.41 6.81
CA PHE A 435 49.79 -6.40 7.14
C PHE A 435 49.60 -7.48 6.06
N ARG A 436 49.90 -7.19 4.79
CA ARG A 436 49.86 -8.17 3.70
C ARG A 436 50.90 -9.29 3.86
N SER A 437 51.94 -9.07 4.67
CA SER A 437 52.94 -10.09 5.02
C SER A 437 52.50 -11.00 6.18
N ASP A 438 51.47 -10.63 6.92
CA ASP A 438 50.76 -11.50 7.86
C ASP A 438 49.65 -12.23 7.10
N THR A 439 50.08 -13.24 6.35
CA THR A 439 49.27 -13.97 5.37
C THR A 439 48.25 -14.89 6.03
N ASN A 440 48.49 -15.36 7.25
CA ASN A 440 47.50 -16.15 8.00
C ASN A 440 46.59 -15.25 8.88
N ALA A 441 46.87 -13.95 8.95
CA ALA A 441 46.15 -12.94 9.73
C ALA A 441 46.07 -13.28 11.22
N ASP A 442 47.16 -13.80 11.79
CA ASP A 442 47.24 -14.14 13.22
C ASP A 442 47.78 -12.98 14.10
N GLY A 443 48.24 -11.90 13.48
CA GLY A 443 48.82 -10.74 14.15
C GLY A 443 50.33 -10.80 14.35
N SER A 444 51.01 -11.83 13.81
CA SER A 444 52.45 -12.04 13.97
C SER A 444 53.13 -12.50 12.68
N ILE A 445 53.94 -11.63 12.06
CA ILE A 445 54.68 -12.00 10.83
C ILE A 445 55.84 -12.94 11.17
N ASN A 446 55.71 -14.23 10.82
CA ASN A 446 56.65 -15.26 11.21
C ASN A 446 56.85 -16.36 10.14
N ILE A 447 57.48 -17.47 10.52
CA ILE A 447 57.77 -18.59 9.60
C ILE A 447 56.50 -19.26 9.05
N PHE A 448 55.38 -19.22 9.78
CA PHE A 448 54.11 -19.77 9.32
C PHE A 448 53.56 -18.98 8.12
N ASP A 449 53.80 -17.67 8.03
CA ASP A 449 53.46 -16.89 6.83
C ASP A 449 54.27 -17.32 5.62
N LEU A 450 55.58 -17.54 5.81
CA LEU A 450 56.44 -18.08 4.75
C LEU A 450 55.98 -19.46 4.28
N VAL A 451 55.42 -20.28 5.18
CA VAL A 451 54.83 -21.57 4.82
C VAL A 451 53.54 -21.38 4.03
N THR A 452 52.68 -20.42 4.40
CA THR A 452 51.47 -20.07 3.62
C THR A 452 51.84 -19.69 2.19
N VAL A 453 52.79 -18.77 2.00
CA VAL A 453 53.25 -18.37 0.65
C VAL A 453 53.85 -19.56 -0.09
N ARG A 454 54.70 -20.37 0.58
CA ARG A 454 55.33 -21.55 -0.02
C ARG A 454 54.29 -22.53 -0.56
N ASN A 455 53.22 -22.76 0.19
CA ASN A 455 52.16 -23.71 -0.19
C ASN A 455 51.33 -23.24 -1.40
N SER A 456 51.35 -21.94 -1.68
CA SER A 456 50.69 -21.32 -2.82
C SER A 456 51.64 -20.98 -3.98
N LEU A 457 52.91 -21.39 -3.94
CA LEU A 457 53.88 -21.03 -4.98
C LEU A 457 53.44 -21.44 -6.39
N ASN A 458 53.72 -20.56 -7.35
CA ASN A 458 53.34 -20.70 -8.77
C ASN A 458 51.82 -20.72 -9.01
N THR A 459 51.03 -20.17 -8.07
CA THR A 459 49.62 -19.87 -8.30
C THR A 459 49.47 -18.43 -8.79
N SER A 460 48.48 -18.17 -9.64
CA SER A 460 48.21 -16.83 -10.17
C SER A 460 46.72 -16.65 -10.38
N ALA A 461 46.25 -15.40 -10.31
CA ALA A 461 44.90 -15.03 -10.68
C ALA A 461 44.93 -14.39 -12.07
N SER A 462 44.27 -15.03 -13.04
CA SER A 462 44.35 -14.67 -14.47
C SER A 462 43.42 -13.52 -14.89
N GLY A 463 42.67 -12.93 -13.96
CA GLY A 463 41.72 -11.86 -14.21
C GLY A 463 42.27 -10.46 -13.91
N SER A 464 41.65 -9.45 -14.51
CA SER A 464 41.82 -8.04 -14.15
C SER A 464 40.51 -7.48 -13.59
N CYS A 465 40.57 -6.86 -12.42
CA CYS A 465 39.45 -6.08 -11.91
C CYS A 465 39.58 -4.65 -12.48
N PRO A 466 38.47 -4.07 -12.98
CA PRO A 466 38.47 -2.74 -13.57
C PRO A 466 38.90 -1.64 -12.62
#